data_AF-A0A355BRD1-F1
#
_entry.id   AF-A0A355BRD1-F1
#
_cell.length_a   1.000
_cell.length_b   1.000
_cell.length_c   1.000
_cell.angle_alpha   90.00
_cell.angle_beta   90.00
_cell.angle_gamma   90.00
#
_symmetry.space_group_name_H-M   'P 1'
#
loop_
_entity.id
_entity.type
_entity.pdbx_description
1 polymer ?
#
loop_
_entity_poly.entity_id
_entity_poly.type
_entity_poly.pdbx_seq_one_letter_code
_entity_poly.pdbx_strand_id
1 'polypeptide(L)'
;MQLRIKGGILNHMMKRLTSVFSSSFLPFLVFLILSYSVQAQVIPTDPAAIAAGEALFKGNCKTCHKIKEKYTGPALAGVENRVPSIGWILNWVKNPAKVIASGDEYANKIYLENNKSQMTAFTS
;
A
#
# COMPACT_ATOMS: atom_id res chain seq x y z
N MET A 1 -41.74 37.87 -37.03
CA MET A 1 -41.42 36.43 -37.00
C MET A 1 -39.92 36.21 -37.22
N GLN A 2 -39.06 36.58 -36.26
CA GLN A 2 -37.59 36.35 -36.35
C GLN A 2 -36.93 36.03 -34.98
N LEU A 3 -37.69 36.00 -33.88
CA LEU A 3 -37.15 35.82 -32.52
C LEU A 3 -37.06 34.36 -32.05
N ARG A 4 -37.65 33.39 -32.78
CA ARG A 4 -37.73 31.99 -32.33
C ARG A 4 -36.61 31.06 -32.85
N ILE A 5 -35.86 31.47 -33.88
CA ILE A 5 -34.81 30.62 -34.50
C ILE A 5 -33.45 30.73 -33.77
N LYS A 6 -33.14 31.87 -33.12
CA LYS A 6 -31.85 32.08 -32.43
C LYS A 6 -31.63 31.21 -31.17
N GLY A 7 -32.70 30.80 -30.48
CA GLY A 7 -32.59 30.04 -29.23
C GLY A 7 -32.18 28.58 -29.40
N GLY A 8 -32.52 27.94 -30.53
CA GLY A 8 -32.19 26.53 -30.79
C GLY A 8 -30.73 26.32 -31.16
N ILE A 9 -30.18 27.22 -32.00
CA ILE A 9 -28.79 27.16 -32.46
C ILE A 9 -27.83 27.47 -31.31
N LEU A 10 -28.15 28.47 -30.48
CA LEU A 10 -27.36 28.85 -29.31
C LEU A 10 -27.32 27.71 -28.26
N ASN A 11 -28.45 27.07 -27.97
CA ASN A 11 -28.51 25.93 -27.06
C ASN A 11 -27.79 24.68 -27.60
N HIS A 12 -27.79 24.47 -28.93
CA HIS A 12 -27.08 23.33 -29.53
C HIS A 12 -25.56 23.56 -29.57
N MET A 13 -25.11 24.80 -29.83
CA MET A 13 -23.70 25.20 -29.74
C MET A 13 -23.18 25.11 -28.31
N MET A 14 -23.93 25.61 -27.31
CA MET A 14 -23.53 25.51 -25.89
C MET A 14 -23.42 24.06 -25.41
N LYS A 15 -24.36 23.17 -25.81
CA LYS A 15 -24.28 21.74 -25.48
C LYS A 15 -23.10 21.03 -26.13
N ARG A 16 -22.76 21.37 -27.38
CA ARG A 16 -21.54 20.86 -28.05
C ARG A 16 -20.28 21.42 -27.38
N LEU A 17 -20.27 22.68 -26.98
CA LEU A 17 -19.14 23.31 -26.29
C LEU A 17 -18.89 22.66 -24.92
N THR A 18 -19.94 22.40 -24.14
CA THR A 18 -19.82 21.69 -22.85
C THR A 18 -19.43 20.23 -23.01
N SER A 19 -19.89 19.55 -24.06
CA SER A 19 -19.58 18.14 -24.33
C SER A 19 -18.15 17.91 -24.83
N VAL A 20 -17.61 18.84 -25.61
CA VAL A 20 -16.22 18.77 -26.10
C VAL A 20 -15.24 19.09 -24.97
N PHE A 21 -15.57 20.05 -24.09
CA PHE A 21 -14.73 20.37 -22.93
C PHE A 21 -14.75 19.26 -21.86
N SER A 22 -15.86 18.56 -21.63
CA SER A 22 -15.89 17.46 -20.66
C SER A 22 -15.13 16.21 -21.13
N SER A 23 -15.09 15.95 -22.44
CA SER A 23 -14.49 14.74 -23.03
C SER A 23 -12.96 14.76 -23.03
N SER A 24 -12.33 15.94 -23.20
CA SER A 24 -10.87 16.07 -23.28
C SER A 24 -10.15 16.20 -21.94
N PHE A 25 -10.82 16.68 -20.88
CA PHE A 25 -10.21 16.87 -19.56
C PHE A 25 -10.32 15.63 -18.64
N LEU A 26 -11.32 14.76 -18.87
CA LEU A 26 -11.50 13.52 -18.09
C LEU A 26 -10.31 12.53 -18.20
N PRO A 27 -9.74 12.23 -19.39
CA PRO A 27 -8.59 11.32 -19.46
C PRO A 27 -7.33 11.94 -18.85
N PHE A 28 -7.18 13.27 -18.89
CA PHE A 28 -6.06 13.96 -18.24
C PHE A 28 -6.14 13.87 -16.71
N LEU A 29 -7.33 14.02 -16.14
CA LEU A 29 -7.56 13.83 -14.70
C LEU A 29 -7.33 12.38 -14.27
N VAL A 30 -7.81 11.40 -15.05
CA VAL A 30 -7.60 9.97 -14.78
C VAL A 30 -6.12 9.60 -14.88
N PHE A 31 -5.40 10.12 -15.88
CA PHE A 31 -3.96 9.93 -16.04
C PHE A 31 -3.14 10.58 -14.91
N LEU A 32 -3.57 11.77 -14.45
CA LEU A 32 -2.99 12.45 -13.30
C LEU A 32 -3.18 11.63 -12.01
N ILE A 33 -4.38 11.09 -11.76
CA ILE A 33 -4.67 10.24 -10.59
C ILE A 33 -3.87 8.93 -10.65
N LEU A 34 -3.74 8.31 -11.84
CA LEU A 34 -2.93 7.09 -12.00
C LEU A 34 -1.44 7.34 -11.72
N SER A 35 -0.95 8.54 -12.07
CA SER A 35 0.45 8.93 -11.86
C SER A 35 0.81 9.06 -10.38
N TYR A 36 -0.16 9.40 -9.52
CA TYR A 36 0.07 9.47 -8.07
C TYR A 36 0.20 8.10 -7.41
N SER A 37 -0.26 7.00 -8.01
CA SER A 37 -0.24 5.67 -7.36
C SER A 37 1.15 5.02 -7.30
N VAL A 38 2.19 5.61 -7.88
CA VAL A 38 3.55 5.04 -7.99
C VAL A 38 4.47 5.52 -6.86
N GLN A 39 4.00 5.58 -5.61
CA GLN A 39 4.93 5.62 -4.47
C GLN A 39 5.24 4.20 -4.01
N ALA A 40 6.09 3.50 -4.76
CA ALA A 40 6.73 2.29 -4.27
C ALA A 40 7.60 2.64 -3.05
N GLN A 41 7.36 1.97 -1.92
CA GLN A 41 8.20 2.09 -0.73
C GLN A 41 9.55 1.43 -1.04
N VAL A 42 10.58 2.24 -1.29
CA VAL A 42 11.93 1.76 -1.62
C VAL A 42 12.62 1.25 -0.36
N ILE A 43 13.20 0.06 -0.40
CA ILE A 43 14.00 -0.50 0.70
C ILE A 43 15.30 0.32 0.80
N PRO A 44 15.66 0.86 1.99
CA PRO A 44 16.89 1.62 2.15
C PRO A 44 18.12 0.80 1.77
N THR A 45 19.00 1.38 0.96
CA THR A 45 20.28 0.78 0.55
C THR A 45 21.48 1.51 1.15
N ASP A 46 21.28 2.64 1.83
CA ASP A 46 22.37 3.36 2.47
C ASP A 46 22.92 2.58 3.67
N PRO A 47 24.26 2.53 3.86
CA PRO A 47 24.87 1.74 4.92
C PRO A 47 24.43 2.12 6.33
N ALA A 48 24.10 3.39 6.57
CA ALA A 48 23.73 3.88 7.90
C ALA A 48 22.34 3.34 8.31
N ALA A 49 21.36 3.39 7.41
CA ALA A 49 20.04 2.82 7.65
C ALA A 49 20.11 1.29 7.83
N ILE A 50 20.94 0.60 7.06
CA ILE A 50 21.15 -0.86 7.20
C ILE A 50 21.73 -1.17 8.58
N ALA A 51 22.76 -0.44 9.02
CA ALA A 51 23.37 -0.63 10.34
C ALA A 51 22.38 -0.33 11.48
N ALA A 52 21.58 0.72 11.35
CA ALA A 52 20.52 1.04 12.32
C ALA A 52 19.45 -0.07 12.39
N GLY A 53 19.01 -0.57 11.23
CA GLY A 53 18.08 -1.69 11.14
C GLY A 53 18.63 -2.97 11.75
N GLU A 54 19.91 -3.26 11.55
CA GLU A 54 20.59 -4.41 12.16
C GLU A 54 20.62 -4.29 13.70
N ALA A 55 20.91 -3.11 14.24
CA ALA A 55 20.90 -2.86 15.68
C ALA A 55 19.50 -3.09 16.28
N LEU A 56 18.45 -2.56 15.63
CA LEU A 56 17.06 -2.78 16.02
C LEU A 56 16.68 -4.27 15.98
N PHE A 57 17.07 -4.96 14.90
CA PHE A 57 16.80 -6.40 14.75
C PHE A 57 17.46 -7.23 15.86
N LYS A 58 18.72 -6.94 16.19
CA LYS A 58 19.46 -7.63 17.26
C LYS A 58 18.83 -7.41 18.63
N GLY A 59 18.34 -6.19 18.91
CA GLY A 59 17.75 -5.84 20.20
C GLY A 59 16.34 -6.36 20.41
N ASN A 60 15.53 -6.43 19.35
CA ASN A 60 14.08 -6.62 19.48
C ASN A 60 13.54 -7.89 18.79
N CYS A 61 14.18 -8.34 17.71
CA CYS A 61 13.59 -9.35 16.83
C CYS A 61 14.32 -10.70 16.88
N LYS A 62 15.65 -10.68 17.08
CA LYS A 62 16.54 -11.85 17.03
C LYS A 62 16.18 -12.94 18.06
N THR A 63 15.53 -12.55 19.16
CA THR A 63 15.07 -13.49 20.20
C THR A 63 14.10 -14.52 19.64
N CYS A 64 13.24 -14.13 18.71
CA CYS A 64 12.21 -15.01 18.14
C CYS A 64 12.47 -15.38 16.67
N HIS A 65 13.15 -14.51 15.92
CA HIS A 65 13.37 -14.69 14.50
C HIS A 65 14.84 -14.97 14.16
N LYS A 66 15.02 -15.88 13.21
CA LYS A 66 16.30 -16.10 12.54
C LYS A 66 16.18 -15.64 11.09
N ILE A 67 17.31 -15.34 10.47
CA ILE A 67 17.31 -14.85 9.10
C ILE A 67 17.02 -15.99 8.12
N LYS A 68 17.64 -17.16 8.26
CA LYS A 68 17.59 -18.22 7.25
C LYS A 68 16.89 -19.52 7.68
N GLU A 69 16.38 -19.58 8.90
CA GLU A 69 15.78 -20.79 9.47
C GLU A 69 14.51 -20.46 10.27
N LYS A 70 13.60 -21.43 10.39
CA LYS A 70 12.44 -21.31 11.28
C LYS A 70 12.91 -21.48 12.73
N TYR A 71 12.38 -20.66 13.63
CA TYR A 71 12.63 -20.76 15.07
C TYR A 71 11.29 -20.63 15.81
N THR A 72 11.19 -19.76 16.82
CA THR A 72 9.90 -19.38 17.42
C THR A 72 9.01 -18.68 16.39
N GLY A 73 9.60 -17.79 15.59
CA GLY A 73 8.95 -17.17 14.42
C GLY A 73 9.51 -17.71 13.10
N PRO A 74 8.88 -17.35 11.96
CA PRO A 74 9.37 -17.70 10.64
C PRO A 74 10.75 -17.08 10.31
N ALA A 75 11.46 -17.70 9.38
CA ALA A 75 12.66 -17.13 8.79
C ALA A 75 12.35 -15.78 8.11
N LEU A 76 13.24 -14.79 8.22
CA LEU A 76 13.01 -13.44 7.67
C LEU A 76 13.72 -13.11 6.36
N ALA A 77 14.68 -13.90 5.90
CA ALA A 77 15.34 -13.68 4.60
C ALA A 77 14.30 -13.62 3.47
N GLY A 78 14.32 -12.56 2.67
CA GLY A 78 13.42 -12.37 1.54
C GLY A 78 11.97 -12.05 1.92
N VAL A 79 11.70 -11.53 3.13
CA VAL A 79 10.33 -11.23 3.61
C VAL A 79 9.60 -10.27 2.70
N GLU A 80 10.31 -9.30 2.15
CA GLU A 80 9.84 -8.32 1.20
C GLU A 80 9.25 -8.94 -0.08
N ASN A 81 9.65 -10.17 -0.44
CA ASN A 81 9.20 -10.85 -1.65
C ASN A 81 7.97 -11.76 -1.44
N ARG A 82 7.58 -12.01 -0.18
CA ARG A 82 6.46 -12.91 0.16
C ARG A 82 5.29 -12.24 0.85
N VAL A 83 5.45 -10.99 1.26
CA VAL A 83 4.38 -10.17 1.87
C VAL A 83 3.81 -9.19 0.85
N PRO A 84 2.56 -8.71 1.02
CA PRO A 84 1.91 -7.85 0.03
C PRO A 84 2.62 -6.52 -0.23
N SER A 85 3.27 -5.94 0.79
CA SER A 85 4.02 -4.68 0.68
C SER A 85 4.87 -4.41 1.93
N ILE A 86 5.79 -3.45 1.84
CA ILE A 86 6.49 -2.90 3.03
C ILE A 86 5.49 -2.29 4.02
N GLY A 87 4.44 -1.62 3.54
CA GLY A 87 3.38 -1.08 4.39
C GLY A 87 2.68 -2.18 5.21
N TRP A 88 2.50 -3.36 4.62
CA TRP A 88 1.98 -4.52 5.34
C TRP A 88 2.93 -4.97 6.47
N ILE A 89 4.24 -5.05 6.21
CA ILE A 89 5.24 -5.38 7.26
C ILE A 89 5.16 -4.36 8.41
N LEU A 90 5.10 -3.07 8.10
CA LEU A 90 5.02 -2.02 9.11
C LEU A 90 3.74 -2.14 9.96
N ASN A 91 2.60 -2.43 9.33
CA ASN A 91 1.34 -2.67 10.05
C ASN A 91 1.42 -3.93 10.94
N TRP A 92 2.02 -5.00 10.42
CA TRP A 92 2.23 -6.25 11.16
C TRP A 92 3.12 -6.03 12.40
N VAL A 93 4.28 -5.39 12.23
CA VAL A 93 5.22 -5.12 13.34
C VAL A 93 4.57 -4.22 14.40
N LYS A 94 3.77 -3.23 13.99
CA LYS A 94 3.08 -2.31 14.91
C LYS A 94 1.96 -2.95 15.70
N ASN A 95 1.14 -3.78 15.06
CA ASN A 95 0.01 -4.43 15.72
C ASN A 95 -0.41 -5.71 14.96
N PRO A 96 0.25 -6.85 15.20
CA PRO A 96 -0.03 -8.08 14.45
C PRO A 96 -1.43 -8.62 14.77
N ALA A 97 -1.92 -8.45 16.00
CA ALA A 97 -3.27 -8.84 16.40
C ALA A 97 -4.35 -8.12 15.58
N LYS A 98 -4.16 -6.83 15.28
CA LYS A 98 -5.09 -6.07 14.43
C LYS A 98 -5.10 -6.59 12.98
N VAL A 99 -3.94 -6.95 12.43
CA VAL A 99 -3.86 -7.50 11.06
C VAL A 99 -4.48 -8.91 10.99
N ILE A 100 -4.29 -9.74 12.02
CA ILE A 100 -4.97 -11.04 12.12
C ILE A 100 -6.49 -10.83 12.20
N ALA A 101 -6.94 -9.95 13.09
CA ALA A 101 -8.36 -9.66 13.32
C ALA A 101 -9.07 -9.02 12.11
N SER A 102 -8.34 -8.37 11.19
CA SER A 102 -8.93 -7.85 9.96
C SER A 102 -9.31 -8.95 8.96
N GLY A 103 -8.96 -10.21 9.22
CA GLY A 103 -9.24 -11.32 8.31
C GLY A 103 -8.22 -11.44 7.18
N ASP A 104 -7.05 -10.81 7.28
CA ASP A 104 -6.00 -10.92 6.26
C ASP A 104 -5.56 -12.40 6.12
N GLU A 105 -5.66 -12.95 4.91
CA GLU A 105 -5.43 -14.37 4.65
C GLU A 105 -3.99 -14.79 4.96
N TYR A 106 -3.02 -13.93 4.62
CA TYR A 106 -1.60 -14.21 4.85
C TYR A 106 -1.27 -14.17 6.34
N ALA A 107 -1.75 -13.16 7.06
CA ALA A 107 -1.66 -13.02 8.50
C ALA A 107 -2.23 -14.24 9.23
N ASN A 108 -3.44 -14.66 8.86
CA ASN A 108 -4.09 -15.81 9.48
C ASN A 108 -3.34 -17.12 9.17
N LYS A 109 -2.86 -17.31 7.94
CA LYS A 109 -2.03 -18.45 7.56
C LYS A 109 -0.77 -18.55 8.42
N ILE A 110 0.03 -17.48 8.48
CA ILE A 110 1.28 -17.51 9.27
C ILE A 110 1.00 -17.68 10.76
N TYR A 111 -0.08 -17.12 11.29
CA TYR A 111 -0.47 -17.29 12.69
C TYR A 111 -0.77 -18.77 13.00
N LEU A 112 -1.48 -19.47 12.11
CA LEU A 112 -1.78 -20.89 12.26
C LEU A 112 -0.52 -21.77 12.10
N GLU A 113 0.34 -21.49 11.12
CA GLU A 113 1.59 -22.24 10.86
C GLU A 113 2.65 -22.09 11.99
N ASN A 114 2.49 -21.09 12.84
CA ASN A 114 3.35 -20.81 13.99
C ASN A 114 2.62 -21.05 15.32
N ASN A 115 1.75 -22.07 15.36
CA ASN A 115 1.07 -22.57 16.56
C ASN A 115 0.25 -21.51 17.31
N LYS A 116 -0.30 -20.53 16.59
CA LYS A 116 -1.03 -19.39 17.18
C LYS A 116 -0.20 -18.59 18.19
N SER A 117 1.13 -18.62 18.04
CA SER A 117 2.03 -17.80 18.83
C SER A 117 1.82 -16.32 18.48
N GLN A 118 1.65 -15.49 19.50
CA GLN A 118 1.46 -14.06 19.35
C GLN A 118 2.81 -13.35 19.25
N MET A 119 3.04 -12.63 18.15
CA MET A 119 4.13 -11.66 18.07
C MET A 119 3.74 -10.42 18.90
N THR A 120 4.68 -9.91 19.69
CA THR A 120 4.49 -8.65 20.43
C THR A 120 4.37 -7.46 19.47
N ALA A 121 3.57 -6.47 19.86
CA ALA A 121 3.44 -5.20 19.14
C ALA A 121 4.64 -4.28 19.42
N PHE A 122 5.19 -3.65 18.37
CA PHE A 122 6.26 -2.66 18.48
C PHE A 122 5.75 -1.30 17.96
N THR A 123 5.37 -0.41 18.88
CA THR A 123 4.68 0.86 18.56
C THR A 123 5.59 2.07 18.40
N SER A 124 6.87 1.93 18.74
CA SER A 124 7.91 2.97 18.69
C SER A 124 8.70 2.95 17.38
#